data_AF-A0A949LUM5-F1
#
_entry.id   AF-A0A949LUM5-F1
#
_cell.length_a   1.000
_cell.length_b   1.000
_cell.length_c   1.000
_cell.angle_alpha   90.00
_cell.angle_beta   90.00
_cell.angle_gamma   90.00
#
_symmetry.space_group_name_H-M   'P 1'
#
loop_
_entity.id
_entity.type
_entity.pdbx_description
1 polymer ?
#
loop_
_entity_poly.entity_id
_entity_poly.type
_entity_poly.pdbx_seq_one_letter_code
_entity_poly.pdbx_strand_id
1 'polypeptide(L)'
;MILSGAGAVFVRELKQAWSGGGGVSLPLGFFAGACSLTPLSLGPEADLLRAAGPGVLWIALALSSLLPMERLFQADLEDGTLDAYAGSGVSLEWIVAAKTAAHWVSTGLPLALIAPVLWIMLQGPVSSMFQVAIVSSIGSAAFFFFGAIGAALTAGVRRGGLLITLVALPLYCPAMIFGSAALYGAASGGDWTSPLMLTSAAALFAIACSPFASASALRAAID
;
A
#
# COMPACT_ATOMS: atom_id res chain seq x y z
N MET A 1 21.45 18.83 4.72
CA MET A 1 21.41 18.00 5.95
C MET A 1 20.10 17.23 6.11
N ILE A 2 18.94 17.86 5.94
CA ILE A 2 17.63 17.17 6.04
C ILE A 2 17.42 16.12 4.93
N LEU A 3 17.63 16.49 3.65
CA LEU A 3 17.53 15.54 2.53
C LEU A 3 18.53 14.38 2.60
N SER A 4 19.72 14.61 3.15
CA SER A 4 20.73 13.55 3.33
C SER A 4 20.32 12.56 4.42
N GLY A 5 19.64 13.02 5.47
CA GLY A 5 19.12 12.16 6.54
C GLY A 5 17.93 11.30 6.09
N ALA A 6 16.93 11.92 5.45
CA ALA A 6 15.78 11.19 4.90
C ALA A 6 16.19 10.16 3.83
N GLY A 7 17.16 10.52 2.96
CA GLY A 7 17.72 9.60 1.99
C GLY A 7 18.43 8.41 2.62
N ALA A 8 19.15 8.62 3.73
CA ALA A 8 19.80 7.52 4.47
C ALA A 8 18.77 6.57 5.09
N VAL A 9 17.68 7.10 5.66
CA VAL A 9 16.56 6.29 6.16
C VAL A 9 15.94 5.47 5.03
N PHE A 10 15.63 6.09 3.89
CA PHE A 10 15.08 5.39 2.74
C PHE A 10 15.96 4.19 2.29
N VAL A 11 17.28 4.40 2.19
CA VAL A 11 18.22 3.35 1.80
C VAL A 11 18.31 2.24 2.86
N ARG A 12 18.31 2.60 4.15
CA ARG A 12 18.28 1.63 5.25
C ARG A 12 17.04 0.73 5.13
N GLU A 13 15.88 1.33 4.97
CA GLU A 13 14.59 0.62 4.91
C GLU A 13 14.52 -0.31 3.70
N LEU A 14 15.01 0.14 2.54
CA LEU A 14 15.15 -0.74 1.38
C LEU A 14 16.06 -1.92 1.67
N LYS A 15 17.23 -1.74 2.29
CA LYS A 15 18.11 -2.87 2.63
C LYS A 15 17.43 -3.85 3.59
N GLN A 16 16.73 -3.32 4.60
CA GLN A 16 16.06 -4.10 5.62
C GLN A 16 14.88 -4.91 5.06
N ALA A 17 14.12 -4.35 4.12
CA ALA A 17 13.01 -5.04 3.46
C ALA A 17 13.47 -6.29 2.69
N TRP A 18 14.70 -6.28 2.16
CA TRP A 18 15.24 -7.39 1.34
C TRP A 18 16.14 -8.35 2.13
N SER A 19 16.66 -7.96 3.30
CA SER A 19 17.56 -8.81 4.10
C SER A 19 16.84 -9.85 4.97
N GLY A 20 15.54 -9.69 5.22
CA GLY A 20 14.78 -10.51 6.18
C GLY A 20 14.23 -11.85 5.66
N GLY A 21 14.58 -12.28 4.45
CA GLY A 21 14.20 -13.60 3.88
C GLY A 21 12.72 -13.81 3.51
N GLY A 22 11.78 -13.04 4.06
CA GLY A 22 10.33 -13.17 3.80
C GLY A 22 9.55 -11.85 3.63
N GLY A 23 10.23 -10.69 3.58
CA GLY A 23 9.59 -9.38 3.72
C GLY A 23 8.53 -9.04 2.66
N VAL A 24 8.79 -9.37 1.39
CA VAL A 24 7.89 -9.06 0.27
C VAL A 24 7.09 -10.30 -0.18
N SER A 25 7.56 -11.50 0.16
CA SER A 25 6.94 -12.76 -0.29
C SER A 25 5.56 -12.98 0.33
N LEU A 26 5.36 -12.59 1.60
CA LEU A 26 4.07 -12.75 2.27
C LEU A 26 2.96 -11.86 1.62
N PRO A 27 3.16 -10.53 1.42
CA PRO A 27 2.20 -9.71 0.69
C PRO A 27 1.93 -10.19 -0.74
N LEU A 28 2.98 -10.57 -1.48
CA LEU A 28 2.82 -11.09 -2.84
C LEU A 28 2.02 -12.40 -2.85
N GLY A 29 2.32 -13.31 -1.93
CA GLY A 29 1.62 -14.59 -1.78
C GLY A 29 0.16 -14.41 -1.40
N PHE A 30 -0.15 -13.48 -0.50
CA PHE A 30 -1.53 -13.13 -0.16
C PHE A 30 -2.26 -12.54 -1.37
N PHE A 31 -1.64 -11.60 -2.09
CA PHE A 31 -2.25 -10.95 -3.25
C PHE A 31 -2.57 -11.97 -4.36
N ALA A 32 -1.56 -12.75 -4.76
CA ALA A 32 -1.71 -13.78 -5.77
C ALA A 32 -2.68 -14.88 -5.31
N GLY A 33 -2.60 -15.30 -4.04
CA GLY A 33 -3.48 -16.30 -3.45
C GLY A 33 -4.95 -15.86 -3.46
N ALA A 34 -5.26 -14.66 -2.97
CA ALA A 34 -6.62 -14.12 -2.97
C ALA A 34 -7.21 -14.03 -4.38
N CYS A 35 -6.43 -13.56 -5.37
CA CYS A 35 -6.87 -13.57 -6.76
C CYS A 35 -7.04 -15.00 -7.31
N SER A 36 -6.14 -15.94 -6.98
CA SER A 36 -6.17 -17.31 -7.50
C SER A 36 -7.32 -18.14 -6.94
N LEU A 37 -7.73 -17.86 -5.70
CA LEU A 37 -8.90 -18.49 -5.09
C LEU A 37 -10.22 -18.03 -5.73
N THR A 38 -10.22 -16.91 -6.46
CA THR A 38 -11.44 -16.35 -7.04
C THR A 38 -12.06 -17.25 -8.12
N PRO A 39 -11.33 -17.71 -9.16
CA PRO A 39 -11.86 -18.70 -10.10
C PRO A 39 -12.30 -20.02 -9.46
N LEU A 40 -11.66 -20.43 -8.35
CA LEU A 40 -12.05 -21.62 -7.61
C LEU A 40 -13.35 -21.42 -6.82
N SER A 41 -13.61 -20.20 -6.37
CA SER A 41 -14.80 -19.84 -5.59
C SER A 41 -16.01 -19.46 -6.44
N LEU A 42 -15.80 -18.68 -7.50
CA LEU A 42 -16.87 -18.16 -8.37
C LEU A 42 -17.15 -19.10 -9.56
N GLY A 43 -16.19 -19.97 -9.90
CA GLY A 43 -16.22 -20.79 -11.09
C GLY A 43 -15.39 -20.19 -12.24
N PRO A 44 -15.12 -20.98 -13.29
CA PRO A 44 -14.23 -20.60 -14.39
C PRO A 44 -14.91 -19.76 -15.49
N GLU A 45 -16.14 -19.30 -15.28
CA GLU A 45 -16.90 -18.56 -16.30
C GLU A 45 -16.27 -17.19 -16.56
N ALA A 46 -15.86 -16.96 -17.82
CA ALA A 46 -15.03 -15.81 -18.18
C ALA A 46 -15.73 -14.46 -17.95
N ASP A 47 -17.04 -14.39 -18.22
CA ASP A 47 -17.79 -13.15 -18.06
C ASP A 47 -18.00 -12.79 -16.58
N LEU A 48 -18.22 -13.80 -15.73
CA LEU A 48 -18.26 -13.60 -14.27
C LEU A 48 -16.92 -13.12 -13.73
N LEU A 49 -15.81 -13.74 -14.17
CA LEU A 49 -14.46 -13.34 -13.74
C LEU A 49 -14.08 -11.94 -14.25
N ARG A 50 -14.45 -11.57 -15.46
CA ARG A 50 -14.26 -10.20 -15.98
C ARG A 50 -15.05 -9.16 -15.18
N ALA A 51 -16.28 -9.47 -14.79
CA ALA A 51 -17.13 -8.59 -14.01
C ALA A 51 -16.63 -8.44 -12.55
N ALA A 52 -16.15 -9.52 -11.94
CA ALA A 52 -15.63 -9.50 -10.58
C ALA A 52 -14.17 -9.01 -10.48
N GLY A 53 -13.39 -9.21 -11.56
CA GLY A 53 -11.93 -9.05 -11.60
C GLY A 53 -11.41 -7.72 -11.08
N PRO A 54 -11.93 -6.56 -11.54
CA PRO A 54 -11.52 -5.25 -11.03
C PRO A 54 -11.65 -5.14 -9.51
N GLY A 55 -12.80 -5.52 -8.96
CA GLY A 55 -13.07 -5.45 -7.52
C GLY A 55 -12.21 -6.42 -6.72
N VAL A 56 -12.10 -7.67 -7.17
CA VAL A 56 -11.27 -8.71 -6.53
C VAL A 56 -9.81 -8.28 -6.46
N LEU A 57 -9.26 -7.80 -7.57
CA LEU A 57 -7.87 -7.33 -7.65
C LEU A 57 -7.66 -6.16 -6.69
N TRP A 58 -8.62 -5.23 -6.60
CA TRP A 58 -8.51 -4.09 -5.70
C TRP A 58 -8.57 -4.45 -4.22
N ILE A 59 -9.52 -5.31 -3.84
CA ILE A 59 -9.65 -5.79 -2.46
C ILE A 59 -8.39 -6.54 -2.06
N ALA A 60 -7.91 -7.45 -2.91
CA ALA A 60 -6.71 -8.21 -2.64
C ALA A 60 -5.46 -7.31 -2.53
N LEU A 61 -5.32 -6.30 -3.39
CA LEU A 61 -4.22 -5.33 -3.34
C LEU A 61 -4.25 -4.51 -2.05
N ALA A 62 -5.42 -4.02 -1.65
CA ALA A 62 -5.60 -3.25 -0.41
C ALA A 62 -5.25 -4.07 0.83
N LEU A 63 -5.79 -5.29 0.95
CA LEU A 63 -5.51 -6.16 2.10
C LEU A 63 -4.05 -6.60 2.14
N SER A 64 -3.43 -6.87 1.00
CA SER A 64 -2.00 -7.20 0.92
C SER A 64 -1.12 -6.03 1.36
N SER A 65 -1.56 -4.80 1.11
CA SER A 65 -0.83 -3.58 1.47
C SER A 65 -0.84 -3.31 2.99
N LEU A 66 -1.75 -3.94 3.75
CA LEU A 66 -1.81 -3.82 5.22
C LEU A 66 -0.80 -4.71 5.94
N LEU A 67 -0.43 -5.86 5.36
CA LEU A 67 0.50 -6.83 5.96
C LEU A 67 1.84 -6.21 6.41
N PRO A 68 2.54 -5.39 5.59
CA PRO A 68 3.79 -4.77 6.03
C PRO A 68 3.59 -3.64 7.06
N MET A 69 2.37 -3.13 7.25
CA MET A 69 2.11 -1.95 8.09
C MET A 69 2.32 -2.22 9.58
N GLU A 70 2.09 -3.45 10.05
CA GLU A 70 2.20 -3.80 11.48
C GLU A 70 3.58 -3.50 12.06
N ARG A 71 4.64 -3.79 11.30
CA ARG A 71 6.02 -3.61 11.76
C ARG A 71 6.63 -2.29 11.35
N LEU A 72 5.93 -1.47 10.56
CA LEU A 72 6.48 -0.26 9.94
C LEU A 72 7.11 0.67 10.98
N PHE A 73 6.40 0.98 12.07
CA PHE A 73 6.91 1.83 13.15
C PHE A 73 7.07 1.11 14.49
N GLN A 74 6.35 0.01 14.70
CA GLN A 74 6.45 -0.79 15.92
C GLN A 74 7.88 -1.31 16.14
N ALA A 75 8.57 -1.77 15.09
CA ALA A 75 9.93 -2.28 15.21
C ALA A 75 10.91 -1.20 15.69
N ASP A 76 10.77 0.02 15.18
CA ASP A 76 11.62 1.16 15.57
C ASP A 76 11.33 1.65 17.00
N LEU A 77 10.08 1.50 17.45
CA LEU A 77 9.69 1.82 18.81
C LEU A 77 10.20 0.77 19.80
N GLU A 78 10.17 -0.51 19.41
CA GLU A 78 10.68 -1.62 20.24
C GLU A 78 12.20 -1.62 20.40
N ASP A 79 12.96 -1.18 19.38
CA ASP A 79 14.43 -1.16 19.41
C ASP A 79 15.06 0.20 19.77
N GLY A 80 14.22 1.22 20.05
CA GLY A 80 14.66 2.58 20.41
C GLY A 80 15.18 3.42 19.22
N THR A 81 15.09 2.91 17.99
CA THR A 81 15.39 3.68 16.77
C THR A 81 14.56 4.96 16.70
N LEU A 82 13.30 4.90 17.14
CA LEU A 82 12.39 6.04 17.06
C LEU A 82 12.85 7.22 17.94
N ASP A 83 13.42 6.93 19.12
CA ASP A 83 14.04 7.94 19.99
C ASP A 83 15.28 8.55 19.33
N ALA A 84 16.11 7.72 18.70
CA ALA A 84 17.27 8.18 17.94
C ALA A 84 16.87 9.08 16.77
N TYR A 85 15.76 8.76 16.09
CA TYR A 85 15.18 9.61 15.04
C TYR A 85 14.69 10.95 15.58
N ALA A 86 13.97 10.96 16.71
CA ALA A 86 13.52 12.19 17.36
C ALA A 86 14.70 13.11 17.76
N GLY A 87 15.82 12.53 18.20
CA GLY A 87 17.04 13.25 18.56
C GLY A 87 17.97 13.62 17.38
N SER A 88 17.71 13.13 16.17
CA SER A 88 18.65 13.21 15.03
C SER A 88 18.72 14.59 14.35
N GLY A 89 17.80 15.50 14.66
CA GLY A 89 17.65 16.79 13.98
C GLY A 89 17.00 16.72 12.58
N VAL A 90 16.62 15.52 12.11
CA VAL A 90 15.75 15.35 10.94
C VAL A 90 14.29 15.40 11.40
N SER A 91 13.44 16.12 10.66
CA SER A 91 12.02 16.18 11.03
C SER A 91 11.37 14.81 10.90
N LEU A 92 10.54 14.46 11.88
CA LEU A 92 9.89 13.14 11.93
C LEU A 92 8.96 12.91 10.74
N GLU A 93 8.37 13.96 10.18
CA GLU A 93 7.57 13.93 8.95
C GLU A 93 8.40 13.42 7.77
N TRP A 94 9.65 13.91 7.61
CA TRP A 94 10.54 13.44 6.56
C TRP A 94 10.97 11.98 6.76
N ILE A 95 11.14 11.56 8.02
CA ILE A 95 11.47 10.17 8.36
C ILE A 95 10.30 9.25 8.01
N VAL A 96 9.07 9.62 8.40
CA VAL A 96 7.86 8.89 8.02
C VAL A 96 7.71 8.82 6.51
N ALA A 97 7.84 9.95 5.81
CA ALA A 97 7.72 9.98 4.35
C ALA A 97 8.75 9.05 3.69
N ALA A 98 10.00 9.07 4.14
CA ALA A 98 11.06 8.20 3.64
C ALA A 98 10.79 6.71 3.94
N LYS A 99 10.37 6.36 5.16
CA LYS A 99 10.04 4.97 5.54
C LYS A 99 8.89 4.43 4.72
N THR A 100 7.80 5.19 4.64
CA THR A 100 6.60 4.79 3.91
C THR A 100 6.88 4.67 2.41
N ALA A 101 7.65 5.60 1.84
CA ALA A 101 8.09 5.51 0.44
C ALA A 101 8.98 4.28 0.19
N ALA A 102 9.91 3.97 1.10
CA ALA A 102 10.77 2.78 0.98
C ALA A 102 9.94 1.50 1.00
N HIS A 103 8.93 1.43 1.89
CA HIS A 103 8.01 0.29 1.97
C HIS A 103 7.11 0.18 0.73
N TRP A 104 6.62 1.30 0.21
CA TRP A 104 5.88 1.32 -1.04
C TRP A 104 6.76 0.82 -2.20
N VAL A 105 8.01 1.27 -2.30
CA VAL A 105 8.94 0.80 -3.34
C VAL A 105 9.29 -0.68 -3.17
N SER A 106 9.53 -1.15 -1.95
CA SER A 106 9.93 -2.53 -1.69
C SER A 106 8.79 -3.52 -1.84
N THR A 107 7.54 -3.10 -1.58
CA THR A 107 6.40 -4.02 -1.47
C THR A 107 5.21 -3.58 -2.32
N GLY A 108 4.80 -2.31 -2.23
CA GLY A 108 3.67 -1.76 -2.99
C GLY A 108 3.87 -1.75 -4.51
N LEU A 109 5.08 -1.46 -4.99
CA LEU A 109 5.43 -1.53 -6.40
C LEU A 109 5.48 -2.97 -6.91
N PRO A 110 6.14 -3.94 -6.24
CA PRO A 110 6.03 -5.35 -6.63
C PRO A 110 4.60 -5.87 -6.68
N LEU A 111 3.74 -5.49 -5.73
CA LEU A 111 2.31 -5.79 -5.78
C LEU A 111 1.64 -5.20 -7.03
N ALA A 112 1.93 -3.94 -7.36
CA ALA A 112 1.40 -3.32 -8.58
C ALA A 112 1.94 -3.96 -9.87
N LEU A 113 3.19 -4.44 -9.88
CA LEU A 113 3.83 -5.07 -11.03
C LEU A 113 3.29 -6.48 -11.30
N ILE A 114 2.85 -7.22 -10.27
CA ILE A 114 2.21 -8.52 -10.47
C ILE A 114 0.72 -8.39 -10.82
N ALA A 115 0.08 -7.25 -10.53
CA ALA A 115 -1.33 -7.02 -10.81
C ALA A 115 -1.75 -7.29 -12.28
N PRO A 116 -1.01 -6.89 -13.33
CA PRO A 116 -1.36 -7.23 -14.72
C PRO A 116 -1.37 -8.74 -15.01
N VAL A 117 -0.55 -9.53 -14.30
CA VAL A 117 -0.55 -10.99 -14.44
C VAL A 117 -1.82 -11.58 -13.82
N LEU A 118 -2.16 -11.12 -12.60
CA LEU A 118 -3.39 -11.52 -11.92
C LEU A 118 -4.65 -11.05 -12.67
N TRP A 119 -4.56 -9.92 -13.37
CA TRP A 119 -5.62 -9.41 -14.23
C TRP A 119 -5.98 -10.36 -15.36
N ILE A 120 -4.97 -10.90 -16.06
CA ILE A 120 -5.19 -11.91 -17.11
C ILE A 120 -5.81 -13.18 -16.50
N MET A 121 -5.33 -13.60 -15.33
CA MET A 121 -5.87 -14.77 -14.64
C MET A 121 -7.37 -14.59 -14.29
N LEU A 122 -7.77 -13.36 -13.95
CA LEU A 122 -9.16 -12.96 -13.73
C LEU A 122 -9.91 -12.66 -15.04
N GLN A 123 -9.44 -13.18 -16.17
CA GLN A 123 -10.05 -13.07 -17.50
C GLN A 123 -10.14 -11.64 -18.06
N GLY A 124 -9.43 -10.70 -17.46
CA GLY A 124 -9.37 -9.31 -17.90
C GLY A 124 -8.73 -9.13 -19.28
N PRO A 125 -9.11 -8.12 -20.08
CA PRO A 125 -8.54 -7.89 -21.40
C PRO A 125 -7.04 -7.57 -21.34
N VAL A 126 -6.27 -8.23 -22.20
CA VAL A 126 -4.82 -8.01 -22.36
C VAL A 126 -4.50 -6.58 -22.81
N SER A 127 -5.39 -5.97 -23.59
CA SER A 127 -5.29 -4.57 -24.02
C SER A 127 -5.24 -3.57 -22.87
N SER A 128 -5.68 -3.98 -21.67
CA SER A 128 -5.83 -3.13 -20.50
C SER A 128 -4.73 -3.33 -19.45
N MET A 129 -3.73 -4.17 -19.73
CA MET A 129 -2.64 -4.48 -18.79
C MET A 129 -1.84 -3.25 -18.35
N PHE A 130 -1.60 -2.32 -19.27
CA PHE A 130 -0.84 -1.11 -18.99
C PHE A 130 -1.60 -0.20 -18.01
N GLN A 131 -2.91 -0.07 -18.21
CA GLN A 131 -3.82 0.67 -17.35
C GLN A 131 -3.83 0.04 -15.95
N VAL A 132 -3.92 -1.29 -15.85
CA VAL A 132 -3.84 -2.00 -14.57
C VAL A 132 -2.53 -1.69 -13.85
N ALA A 133 -1.38 -1.76 -14.54
CA ALA A 133 -0.08 -1.46 -13.94
C ALA A 133 -0.01 -0.03 -13.37
N ILE A 134 -0.48 0.96 -14.13
CA ILE A 134 -0.48 2.38 -13.71
C ILE A 134 -1.41 2.59 -12.53
N VAL A 135 -2.69 2.19 -12.68
CA VAL A 135 -3.70 2.43 -11.65
C VAL A 135 -3.30 1.70 -10.36
N SER A 136 -2.79 0.46 -10.44
CA SER A 136 -2.35 -0.29 -9.26
C SER A 136 -1.11 0.32 -8.60
N SER A 137 -0.18 0.90 -9.36
CA SER A 137 0.99 1.58 -8.79
C SER A 137 0.62 2.84 -8.01
N ILE A 138 -0.31 3.62 -8.56
CA ILE A 138 -0.81 4.85 -7.92
C ILE A 138 -1.72 4.50 -6.73
N GLY A 139 -2.61 3.54 -6.90
CA GLY A 139 -3.50 3.06 -5.84
C GLY A 139 -2.74 2.47 -4.67
N SER A 140 -1.69 1.67 -4.93
CA SER A 140 -0.85 1.11 -3.87
C SER A 140 -0.08 2.20 -3.11
N ALA A 141 0.33 3.29 -3.77
CA ALA A 141 0.92 4.43 -3.08
C ALA A 141 -0.07 5.03 -2.07
N ALA A 142 -1.34 5.24 -2.48
CA ALA A 142 -2.38 5.72 -1.58
C ALA A 142 -2.56 4.78 -0.38
N PHE A 143 -2.61 3.46 -0.60
CA PHE A 143 -2.77 2.48 0.47
C PHE A 143 -1.59 2.48 1.45
N PHE A 144 -0.35 2.52 0.97
CA PHE A 144 0.80 2.55 1.87
C PHE A 144 0.85 3.84 2.71
N PHE A 145 0.55 5.00 2.11
CA PHE A 145 0.54 6.26 2.85
C PHE A 145 -0.63 6.36 3.82
N PHE A 146 -1.85 5.96 3.47
CA PHE A 146 -2.94 5.89 4.45
C PHE A 146 -2.68 4.82 5.52
N GLY A 147 -2.07 3.70 5.15
CA GLY A 147 -1.71 2.61 6.07
C GLY A 147 -0.70 3.04 7.11
N ALA A 148 0.25 3.91 6.74
CA ALA A 148 1.23 4.49 7.66
C ALA A 148 0.57 5.31 8.78
N ILE A 149 -0.61 5.91 8.56
CA ILE A 149 -1.36 6.62 9.61
C ILE A 149 -1.85 5.61 10.64
N GLY A 150 -2.47 4.52 10.18
CA GLY A 150 -2.90 3.42 11.05
C GLY A 150 -1.73 2.81 11.83
N ALA A 151 -0.63 2.50 11.13
CA ALA A 151 0.58 1.94 11.74
C ALA A 151 1.17 2.83 12.83
N ALA A 152 1.20 4.15 12.61
CA ALA A 152 1.72 5.11 13.57
C ALA A 152 0.82 5.23 14.81
N LEU A 153 -0.51 5.32 14.62
CA LEU A 153 -1.48 5.40 15.72
C LEU A 153 -1.48 4.16 16.62
N THR A 154 -1.01 3.03 16.12
CA THR A 154 -0.99 1.76 16.84
C THR A 154 0.42 1.29 17.18
N ALA A 155 1.45 2.10 16.95
CA ALA A 155 2.84 1.68 17.07
C ALA A 155 3.19 1.16 18.48
N GLY A 156 2.60 1.75 19.52
CA GLY A 156 2.78 1.33 20.92
C GLY A 156 1.95 0.13 21.36
N VAL A 157 1.08 -0.40 20.50
CA VAL A 157 0.19 -1.53 20.85
C VAL A 157 0.81 -2.84 20.40
N ARG A 158 0.98 -3.79 21.34
CA ARG A 158 1.40 -5.16 21.00
C ARG A 158 0.33 -5.81 20.12
N ARG A 159 0.74 -6.34 18.96
CA ARG A 159 -0.15 -6.96 17.95
C ARG A 159 -1.23 -6.00 17.43
N GLY A 160 -0.83 -4.76 17.13
CA GLY A 160 -1.71 -3.70 16.64
C GLY A 160 -2.36 -3.94 15.27
N GLY A 161 -2.07 -5.04 14.56
CA GLY A 161 -2.54 -5.29 13.19
C GLY A 161 -4.06 -5.11 12.98
N LEU A 162 -4.90 -5.51 13.95
CA LEU A 162 -6.35 -5.31 13.85
C LEU A 162 -6.74 -3.82 13.94
N LEU A 163 -6.09 -3.06 14.81
CA LEU A 163 -6.33 -1.62 14.96
C LEU A 163 -5.86 -0.86 13.72
N ILE A 164 -4.73 -1.26 13.12
CA ILE A 164 -4.24 -0.70 11.85
C ILE A 164 -5.31 -0.88 10.78
N THR A 165 -5.86 -2.08 10.68
CA THR A 165 -6.91 -2.41 9.70
C THR A 165 -8.17 -1.57 9.94
N LEU A 166 -8.61 -1.45 11.20
CA LEU A 166 -9.79 -0.66 11.57
C LEU A 166 -9.65 0.82 11.18
N VAL A 167 -8.45 1.40 11.34
CA VAL A 167 -8.17 2.80 11.00
C VAL A 167 -7.92 2.99 9.51
N ALA A 168 -7.18 2.08 8.88
CA ALA A 168 -6.74 2.22 7.49
C ALA A 168 -7.86 1.94 6.49
N LEU A 169 -8.76 0.97 6.75
CA LEU A 169 -9.80 0.61 5.78
C LEU A 169 -10.73 1.77 5.40
N PRO A 170 -11.25 2.59 6.34
CA PRO A 170 -12.02 3.79 5.98
C PRO A 170 -11.22 4.78 5.14
N LEU A 171 -9.92 4.95 5.44
CA LEU A 171 -9.02 5.82 4.67
C LEU A 171 -8.70 5.25 3.28
N TYR A 172 -8.78 3.94 3.10
CA TYR A 172 -8.59 3.30 1.80
C TYR A 172 -9.79 3.50 0.88
N CYS A 173 -11.00 3.75 1.41
CA CYS A 173 -12.23 3.87 0.65
C CYS A 173 -12.14 4.75 -0.60
N PRO A 174 -11.58 5.98 -0.56
CA PRO A 174 -11.49 6.82 -1.76
C PRO A 174 -10.65 6.18 -2.88
N ALA A 175 -9.44 5.69 -2.54
CA ALA A 175 -8.57 5.01 -3.50
C ALA A 175 -9.17 3.67 -3.97
N MET A 176 -9.93 3.00 -3.11
CA MET A 176 -10.66 1.77 -3.44
C MET A 176 -11.76 2.02 -4.47
N ILE A 177 -12.61 3.02 -4.23
CA ILE A 177 -13.74 3.37 -5.10
C ILE A 177 -13.23 3.78 -6.49
N PHE A 178 -12.32 4.75 -6.55
CA PHE A 178 -11.89 5.29 -7.84
C PHE A 178 -10.92 4.38 -8.59
N GLY A 179 -10.05 3.66 -7.88
CA GLY A 179 -9.11 2.75 -8.53
C GLY A 179 -9.81 1.53 -9.13
N SER A 180 -10.78 0.93 -8.41
CA SER A 180 -11.58 -0.16 -8.97
C SER A 180 -12.43 0.32 -10.15
N ALA A 181 -13.02 1.53 -10.06
CA ALA A 181 -13.74 2.15 -11.17
C ALA A 181 -12.85 2.38 -12.41
N ALA A 182 -11.58 2.75 -12.24
CA ALA A 182 -10.65 2.87 -13.35
C ALA A 182 -10.43 1.52 -14.06
N LEU A 183 -10.31 0.43 -13.29
CA LEU A 183 -10.19 -0.91 -13.86
C LEU A 183 -11.47 -1.39 -14.55
N TYR A 184 -12.64 -1.06 -14.00
CA TYR A 184 -13.93 -1.32 -14.68
C TYR A 184 -14.02 -0.60 -16.02
N GLY A 185 -13.63 0.68 -16.06
CA GLY A 185 -13.53 1.44 -17.31
C GLY A 185 -12.55 0.80 -18.29
N ALA A 186 -11.35 0.43 -17.82
CA ALA A 186 -10.34 -0.21 -18.65
C ALA A 186 -10.79 -1.59 -19.18
N ALA A 187 -11.53 -2.36 -18.39
CA ALA A 187 -12.03 -3.69 -18.78
C ALA A 187 -13.11 -3.63 -19.86
N SER A 188 -13.93 -2.58 -19.86
CA SER A 188 -15.03 -2.38 -20.80
C SER A 188 -14.63 -1.55 -22.02
N GLY A 189 -13.38 -1.07 -22.10
CA GLY A 189 -12.95 -0.12 -23.13
C GLY A 189 -13.56 1.28 -22.96
N GLY A 190 -14.13 1.57 -21.79
CA GLY A 190 -14.71 2.86 -21.44
C GLY A 190 -13.69 3.85 -20.87
N ASP A 191 -14.20 4.89 -20.21
CA ASP A 191 -13.34 5.88 -19.55
C ASP A 191 -12.69 5.31 -18.29
N TRP A 192 -11.37 5.22 -18.30
CA TRP A 192 -10.54 4.87 -17.15
C TRP A 192 -9.73 6.07 -16.64
N THR A 193 -9.72 7.18 -17.38
CA THR A 193 -8.88 8.35 -17.12
C THR A 193 -9.45 9.22 -16.00
N SER A 194 -10.76 9.50 -15.99
CA SER A 194 -11.37 10.29 -14.92
C SER A 194 -11.26 9.60 -13.56
N PRO A 195 -11.57 8.29 -13.41
CA PRO A 195 -11.35 7.59 -12.15
C PRO A 195 -9.87 7.53 -11.76
N LEU A 196 -8.95 7.34 -12.73
CA LEU A 196 -7.51 7.39 -12.47
C LEU A 196 -7.06 8.75 -11.89
N MET A 197 -7.59 9.87 -12.39
CA MET A 197 -7.28 11.20 -11.85
C MET A 197 -7.73 11.33 -10.40
N LEU A 198 -8.88 10.76 -10.04
CA LEU A 198 -9.38 10.74 -8.66
C LEU A 198 -8.56 9.80 -7.76
N THR A 199 -8.12 8.63 -8.26
CA THR A 199 -7.16 7.77 -7.55
C THR A 199 -5.84 8.49 -7.33
N SER A 200 -5.37 9.24 -8.32
CA SER A 200 -4.15 10.04 -8.23
C SER A 200 -4.29 11.18 -7.22
N ALA A 201 -5.44 11.86 -7.20
CA ALA A 201 -5.74 12.87 -6.19
C ALA A 201 -5.74 12.27 -4.78
N ALA A 202 -6.33 11.09 -4.58
CA ALA A 202 -6.29 10.37 -3.31
C ALA A 202 -4.87 9.99 -2.90
N ALA A 203 -4.04 9.50 -3.85
CA ALA A 203 -2.64 9.17 -3.60
C ALA A 203 -1.81 10.40 -3.22
N LEU A 204 -1.96 11.50 -3.96
CA LEU A 204 -1.26 12.76 -3.67
C LEU A 204 -1.69 13.33 -2.32
N PHE A 205 -2.98 13.29 -1.99
CA PHE A 205 -3.49 13.67 -0.68
C PHE A 205 -2.89 12.80 0.43
N ALA A 206 -2.86 11.48 0.25
CA ALA A 206 -2.23 10.57 1.20
C ALA A 206 -0.75 10.89 1.40
N ILE A 207 0.00 11.06 0.30
CA ILE A 207 1.44 11.39 0.31
C ILE A 207 1.70 12.72 1.02
N ALA A 208 0.85 13.72 0.81
CA ALA A 208 0.99 15.04 1.41
C ALA A 208 0.63 15.06 2.91
N CYS A 209 -0.47 14.40 3.31
CA CYS A 209 -1.02 14.52 4.66
C CYS A 209 -0.52 13.44 5.62
N SER A 210 -0.29 12.22 5.15
CA SER A 210 0.11 11.08 6.00
C SER A 210 1.39 11.34 6.80
N PRO A 211 2.47 11.92 6.24
CA PRO A 211 3.70 12.17 6.99
C PRO A 211 3.48 13.02 8.25
N PHE A 212 2.61 14.03 8.17
CA PHE A 212 2.28 14.89 9.30
C PHE A 212 1.41 14.17 10.33
N ALA A 213 0.37 13.47 9.88
CA ALA A 213 -0.52 12.71 10.77
C ALA A 213 0.23 11.60 11.51
N SER A 214 0.99 10.77 10.79
CA SER A 214 1.82 9.72 11.38
C SER A 214 2.91 10.28 12.30
N ALA A 215 3.59 11.37 11.94
CA ALA A 215 4.59 11.98 12.82
C ALA A 215 3.97 12.48 14.13
N SER A 216 2.79 13.10 14.10
CA SER A 216 2.10 13.52 15.33
C SER A 216 1.73 12.33 16.21
N ALA A 217 1.25 11.23 15.62
CA ALA A 217 0.93 10.01 16.35
C ALA A 217 2.18 9.36 16.98
N LEU A 218 3.30 9.36 16.26
CA LEU A 218 4.57 8.82 16.77
C LEU A 218 5.13 9.66 17.91
N ARG A 219 5.06 11.00 17.86
CA ARG A 219 5.48 11.85 18.99
C ARG A 219 4.69 11.50 20.26
N ALA A 220 3.37 11.38 20.15
CA ALA A 220 2.52 10.99 21.26
C ALA A 220 2.76 9.56 21.78
N ALA A 221 3.45 8.71 21.02
CA ALA A 221 3.82 7.36 21.43
C ALA A 221 5.21 7.29 22.10
N ILE A 222 6.05 8.30 21.91
CA ILE A 222 7.38 8.45 22.52
C ILE A 222 7.29 9.22 23.85
N ASP A 223 6.32 10.14 23.95
CA ASP A 223 6.00 10.90 25.17
C ASP A 223 5.39 10.01 26.28
#